data_AF-A0A9W6TUI6-F1
#
_entry.id   AF-A0A9W6TUI6-F1
#
_cell.length_a   1.000
_cell.length_b   1.000
_cell.length_c   1.000
_cell.angle_alpha   90.00
_cell.angle_beta   90.00
_cell.angle_gamma   90.00
#
_symmetry.space_group_name_H-M   'P 1'
#
loop_
_entity.id
_entity.type
_entity.pdbx_description
1 polymer ?
#
loop_
_entity_poly.entity_id
_entity_poly.type
_entity_poly.pdbx_seq_one_letter_code
_entity_poly.pdbx_strand_id
1 'polypeptide(L)'
;MIIVQSPDLLRSSLRVSDQDNSSLQDNAKAPTSSTPPPSHVPVIDLPLNISATRRLKCIGWRTTKSCNPDGEREPQNDHDCFRKIPGGLSGYCEVEDEDTHERFRVMKRTCAKTKAGSIFKCTDAPGFANFRVKAEQAAEKAFAPGFKLPNINTSQPNKLRGIAMVVYPKLVASAYATIRTLRDVLGCRLPIEVWYRPDEMNKFPEGLEMLKNLTRKNNSTRELTFQEINHPKAVRFNAKIYAIYHSTFDEVLFLDADNVPVRDPTYLFETTEFVRTGAVFWPDYWHPGHTIFFINAESLVWQLLDMPFVDMFEQESGQVLVDRRRHAAPLELVSFYGFHEPSYFSRMKLAWGDKDMFRFAWLKLNVPFHMIQSPPSVAGRMFGTSFCGMTMVQHDTDGEILFLHRNQMKLTGKPMTDLSDELQKNVDEYPDPAMWTNLVSFRNTSALSDYIIQVHTDHRFSKQRRCFGRQFLEKSPHFYSRSFEDLNLTTIEANLRKFAMEAVTQLF
;
A
#
# COMPACT_ATOMS: atom_id res chain seq x y z
N MET A 1 11.22 -11.10 -10.58
CA MET A 1 11.21 -12.34 -9.76
C MET A 1 9.75 -12.74 -9.54
N ILE A 2 9.34 -13.99 -9.83
CA ILE A 2 8.06 -14.45 -9.26
C ILE A 2 8.31 -14.53 -7.77
N ILE A 3 7.54 -13.80 -6.97
CA ILE A 3 7.59 -13.97 -5.54
C ILE A 3 6.68 -15.16 -5.25
N VAL A 4 7.26 -16.36 -5.34
CA VAL A 4 6.73 -17.56 -4.69
C VAL A 4 7.52 -17.66 -3.40
N GLN A 5 6.90 -17.67 -2.23
CA GLN A 5 7.64 -18.12 -1.06
C GLN A 5 7.97 -19.59 -1.31
N SER A 6 9.25 -19.88 -1.53
CA SER A 6 9.72 -21.26 -1.53
C SER A 6 9.41 -21.84 -0.13
N PRO A 7 8.76 -23.01 0.00
CA PRO A 7 8.37 -23.58 1.29
C PRO A 7 9.53 -23.85 2.27
N ASP A 8 10.79 -23.73 1.83
CA ASP A 8 11.96 -24.30 2.50
C ASP A 8 12.73 -23.37 3.45
N LEU A 9 12.10 -22.31 3.99
CA LEU A 9 12.70 -21.49 5.07
C LEU A 9 11.97 -21.57 6.42
N LEU A 10 11.09 -22.56 6.59
CA LEU A 10 10.42 -22.87 7.86
C LEU A 10 10.87 -24.25 8.41
N ARG A 11 12.18 -24.54 8.48
CA ARG A 11 12.69 -25.70 9.25
C ARG A 11 14.23 -25.70 9.39
N SER A 12 14.78 -24.88 10.28
CA SER A 12 16.12 -25.18 10.84
C SER A 12 16.41 -24.42 12.14
N SER A 13 15.83 -24.88 13.26
CA SER A 13 16.40 -24.66 14.61
C SER A 13 15.71 -25.53 15.67
N LEU A 14 15.62 -26.84 15.44
CA LEU A 14 15.32 -27.80 16.50
C LEU A 14 16.27 -29.00 16.35
N ARG A 15 17.42 -28.92 17.01
CA ARG A 15 18.18 -30.08 17.45
C ARG A 15 18.46 -29.91 18.94
N VAL A 16 17.63 -30.60 19.72
CA VAL A 16 17.86 -30.92 21.12
C VAL A 16 19.01 -31.93 21.17
N SER A 17 19.99 -31.69 22.02
CA SER A 17 20.97 -32.69 22.45
C SER A 17 20.73 -32.97 23.92
N ASP A 18 20.24 -34.19 24.20
CA ASP A 18 20.21 -34.81 25.52
C ASP A 18 21.62 -35.21 25.96
N GLN A 19 21.93 -34.95 27.23
CA GLN A 19 22.76 -35.72 28.19
C GLN A 19 23.32 -34.75 29.24
N ASP A 20 22.94 -34.87 30.52
CA ASP A 20 23.62 -35.79 31.43
C ASP A 20 22.98 -35.81 32.84
N ASN A 21 23.23 -36.91 33.54
CA ASN A 21 22.59 -37.36 34.77
C ASN A 21 23.55 -37.25 35.98
N SER A 22 22.99 -37.38 37.20
CA SER A 22 23.64 -37.46 38.53
C SER A 22 23.94 -36.10 39.22
N SER A 23 23.78 -35.91 40.53
CA SER A 23 23.61 -36.81 41.68
C SER A 23 22.93 -36.09 42.86
N LEU A 24 22.17 -36.86 43.65
CA LEU A 24 21.49 -36.51 44.90
C LEU A 24 22.45 -36.07 46.02
N GLN A 25 22.02 -35.12 46.84
CA GLN A 25 22.28 -35.13 48.28
C GLN A 25 21.15 -34.43 49.05
N ASP A 26 20.50 -35.21 49.91
CA ASP A 26 19.44 -34.84 50.83
C ASP A 26 19.96 -33.92 51.95
N ASN A 27 19.12 -32.97 52.36
CA ASN A 27 19.05 -32.54 53.75
C ASN A 27 17.65 -32.00 54.08
N ALA A 28 16.95 -32.75 54.92
CA ALA A 28 15.62 -32.46 55.41
C ALA A 28 15.62 -31.33 56.44
N LYS A 29 14.66 -30.39 56.32
CA LYS A 29 14.18 -29.54 57.42
C LYS A 29 12.65 -29.44 57.36
N ALA A 30 12.05 -29.58 58.55
CA ALA A 30 10.63 -29.70 58.85
C ALA A 30 9.80 -28.41 58.56
N PRO A 31 8.45 -28.48 58.53
CA PRO A 31 7.62 -27.65 57.66
C PRO A 31 7.25 -26.33 58.31
N THR A 32 7.53 -25.22 57.61
CA THR A 32 6.88 -23.94 57.86
C THR A 32 5.70 -23.80 56.91
N SER A 33 4.52 -23.61 57.49
CA SER A 33 3.27 -23.29 56.78
C SER A 33 3.44 -22.02 55.94
N SER A 34 3.57 -22.19 54.64
CA SER A 34 3.33 -21.14 53.66
C SER A 34 2.30 -21.66 52.68
N THR A 35 1.13 -21.04 52.67
CA THR A 35 0.18 -21.07 51.57
C THR A 35 0.95 -21.02 50.24
N PRO A 36 0.69 -21.92 49.27
CA PRO A 36 1.38 -21.84 48.00
C PRO A 36 1.06 -20.47 47.36
N PRO A 37 2.05 -19.77 46.78
CA PRO A 37 1.76 -18.60 45.98
C PRO A 37 0.77 -19.00 44.88
N PRO A 38 -0.13 -18.09 44.45
CA PRO A 38 -1.04 -18.40 43.34
C PRO A 38 -0.19 -18.92 42.19
N SER A 39 -0.50 -20.12 41.72
CA SER A 39 0.18 -20.79 40.61
C SER A 39 0.44 -19.77 39.51
N HIS A 40 1.72 -19.45 39.26
CA HIS A 40 2.11 -18.52 38.22
C HIS A 40 1.59 -19.06 36.90
N VAL A 41 0.47 -18.51 36.40
CA VAL A 41 -0.06 -18.90 35.09
C VAL A 41 1.00 -18.51 34.07
N PRO A 42 1.60 -19.47 33.35
CA PRO A 42 2.63 -19.16 32.37
C PRO A 42 2.03 -18.28 31.27
N VAL A 43 2.72 -17.19 30.95
CA VAL A 43 2.33 -16.30 29.85
C VAL A 43 3.12 -16.72 28.62
N ILE A 44 2.43 -17.31 27.64
CA ILE A 44 3.05 -17.87 26.43
C ILE A 44 2.80 -16.96 25.22
N ASP A 45 3.50 -17.18 24.10
CA ASP A 45 3.12 -16.50 22.86
C ASP A 45 1.80 -17.07 22.34
N LEU A 46 0.97 -16.21 21.75
CA LEU A 46 -0.29 -16.63 21.16
C LEU A 46 -0.01 -17.60 19.98
N PRO A 47 -0.42 -18.89 20.07
CA PRO A 47 -0.06 -19.91 19.08
C PRO A 47 -0.47 -19.52 17.66
N LEU A 48 0.40 -19.71 16.66
CA LEU A 48 0.12 -19.28 15.27
C LEU A 48 -1.08 -20.00 14.65
N ASN A 49 -1.29 -21.29 14.97
CA ASN A 49 -2.30 -22.15 14.33
C ASN A 49 -3.69 -22.09 14.99
N ILE A 50 -4.15 -20.92 15.41
CA ILE A 50 -5.49 -20.78 16.01
C ILE A 50 -6.54 -20.57 14.91
N SER A 51 -7.45 -21.53 14.75
CA SER A 51 -8.54 -21.47 13.77
C SER A 51 -9.80 -20.74 14.27
N ALA A 52 -9.90 -20.44 15.56
CA ALA A 52 -11.08 -19.84 16.18
C ALA A 52 -10.75 -18.56 16.94
N THR A 53 -11.61 -17.55 16.82
CA THR A 53 -11.48 -16.33 17.62
C THR A 53 -11.63 -16.64 19.09
N ARG A 54 -10.78 -16.06 19.94
CA ARG A 54 -10.81 -16.23 21.40
C ARG A 54 -11.46 -15.03 22.09
N ARG A 55 -12.12 -15.27 23.22
CA ARG A 55 -12.64 -14.20 24.09
C ARG A 55 -11.53 -13.66 24.95
N LEU A 56 -10.73 -12.76 24.36
CA LEU A 56 -9.55 -12.20 25.01
C LEU A 56 -9.92 -10.93 25.77
N LYS A 57 -9.46 -10.81 27.01
CA LYS A 57 -9.44 -9.56 27.77
C LYS A 57 -8.02 -9.06 27.95
N CYS A 58 -7.83 -7.75 27.89
CA CYS A 58 -6.53 -7.15 28.16
C CYS A 58 -6.21 -7.17 29.65
N ILE A 59 -4.99 -7.58 30.01
CA ILE A 59 -4.48 -7.52 31.40
C ILE A 59 -3.55 -6.31 31.57
N GLY A 60 -2.71 -6.00 30.59
CA GLY A 60 -1.88 -4.80 30.60
C GLY A 60 -0.60 -4.92 29.78
N TRP A 61 0.18 -3.84 29.78
CA TRP A 61 1.51 -3.80 29.18
C TRP A 61 2.57 -4.32 30.15
N ARG A 62 3.46 -5.16 29.63
CA ARG A 62 4.58 -5.78 30.36
C ARG A 62 5.90 -5.29 29.78
N THR A 63 6.65 -4.51 30.55
CA THR A 63 7.94 -3.97 30.11
C THR A 63 9.04 -5.02 30.25
N THR A 64 9.97 -5.04 29.28
CA THR A 64 11.13 -5.93 29.27
C THR A 64 12.43 -5.17 29.00
N LYS A 65 13.55 -5.73 29.48
CA LYS A 65 14.90 -5.19 29.31
C LYS A 65 15.49 -5.44 27.93
N SER A 66 16.62 -4.77 27.68
CA SER A 66 17.54 -5.07 26.56
C SER A 66 16.91 -4.94 25.17
N CYS A 67 15.89 -4.10 25.05
CA CYS A 67 15.16 -3.89 23.79
C CYS A 67 14.60 -5.18 23.17
N ASN A 68 14.39 -6.21 23.98
CA ASN A 68 13.90 -7.50 23.56
C ASN A 68 12.54 -7.79 24.23
N PRO A 69 11.44 -7.96 23.48
CA PRO A 69 10.13 -8.28 24.07
C PRO A 69 10.10 -9.64 24.79
N ASP A 70 11.07 -10.51 24.52
CA ASP A 70 11.27 -11.79 25.21
C ASP A 70 12.34 -11.71 26.32
N GLY A 71 12.84 -10.50 26.61
CA GLY A 71 13.83 -10.24 27.66
C GLY A 71 13.27 -10.28 29.08
N GLU A 72 14.15 -10.06 30.06
CA GLU A 72 13.79 -10.02 31.48
C GLU A 72 12.73 -8.95 31.76
N ARG A 73 11.76 -9.26 32.64
CA ARG A 73 10.66 -8.35 33.00
C ARG A 73 11.12 -7.18 33.85
N GLU A 74 10.47 -6.04 33.69
CA GLU A 74 10.61 -4.83 34.52
C GLU A 74 9.24 -4.39 35.09
N PRO A 75 8.73 -5.07 36.12
CA PRO A 75 7.38 -4.83 36.64
C PRO A 75 7.10 -3.38 37.06
N GLN A 76 8.13 -2.65 37.52
CA GLN A 76 8.05 -1.24 37.90
C GLN A 76 7.65 -0.31 36.74
N ASN A 77 7.84 -0.76 35.50
CA ASN A 77 7.53 -0.04 34.27
C ASN A 77 6.28 -0.59 33.56
N ASP A 78 5.54 -1.51 34.18
CA ASP A 78 4.31 -2.04 33.61
C ASP A 78 3.23 -0.95 33.56
N HIS A 79 2.30 -1.08 32.60
CA HIS A 79 1.19 -0.14 32.44
C HIS A 79 -0.14 -0.89 32.33
N ASP A 80 -1.23 -0.21 32.70
CA ASP A 80 -2.58 -0.70 32.44
C ASP A 80 -2.88 -0.74 30.92
N CYS A 81 -4.05 -1.27 30.57
CA CYS A 81 -4.47 -1.43 29.18
C CYS A 81 -4.70 -0.10 28.44
N PHE A 82 -5.15 0.94 29.15
CA PHE A 82 -5.70 2.18 28.59
C PHE A 82 -4.63 3.23 28.32
N ARG A 83 -3.52 3.13 29.06
CA ARG A 83 -2.36 4.01 28.94
C ARG A 83 -1.73 3.88 27.56
N LYS A 84 -1.41 5.03 26.96
CA LYS A 84 -0.58 5.07 25.76
C LYS A 84 0.84 4.66 26.13
N ILE A 85 1.36 3.63 25.47
CA ILE A 85 2.73 3.16 25.71
C ILE A 85 3.69 4.08 24.96
N PRO A 86 4.68 4.69 25.65
CA PRO A 86 5.71 5.51 25.01
C PRO A 86 6.45 4.78 23.89
N GLY A 87 6.96 5.54 22.93
CA GLY A 87 7.93 5.02 21.96
C GLY A 87 9.27 4.75 22.64
N GLY A 88 10.01 3.74 22.17
CA GLY A 88 11.30 3.38 22.74
C GLY A 88 11.27 2.36 23.87
N LEU A 89 10.08 1.97 24.36
CA LEU A 89 9.94 0.89 25.34
C LEU A 89 9.82 -0.47 24.65
N SER A 90 10.48 -1.46 25.23
CA SER A 90 10.37 -2.86 24.87
C SER A 90 9.41 -3.61 25.79
N GLY A 91 8.70 -4.58 25.24
CA GLY A 91 7.73 -5.36 25.99
C GLY A 91 6.61 -5.94 25.14
N TYR A 92 5.51 -6.32 25.79
CA TYR A 92 4.35 -6.92 25.14
C TYR A 92 3.05 -6.57 25.88
N CYS A 93 1.93 -6.70 25.17
CA CYS A 93 0.62 -6.68 25.80
C CYS A 93 0.26 -8.10 26.28
N GLU A 94 -0.09 -8.23 27.55
CA GLU A 94 -0.62 -9.47 28.13
C GLU A 94 -2.14 -9.47 28.00
N VAL A 95 -2.68 -10.55 27.43
CA VAL A 95 -4.12 -10.82 27.33
C VAL A 95 -4.43 -12.17 27.99
N GLU A 96 -5.62 -12.30 28.55
CA GLU A 96 -6.12 -13.56 29.11
C GLU A 96 -7.33 -14.00 28.30
N ASP A 97 -7.40 -15.28 27.97
CA ASP A 97 -8.60 -15.90 27.41
C ASP A 97 -9.60 -16.16 28.53
N GLU A 98 -10.81 -15.61 28.39
CA GLU A 98 -11.86 -15.72 29.39
C GLU A 98 -12.45 -17.13 29.49
N ASP A 99 -12.27 -17.96 28.46
CA ASP A 99 -12.80 -19.32 28.42
C ASP A 99 -11.84 -20.32 29.07
N THR A 100 -10.54 -20.19 28.78
CA THR A 100 -9.51 -21.16 29.18
C THR A 100 -8.64 -20.66 30.33
N HIS A 101 -8.70 -19.36 30.65
CA HIS A 101 -7.79 -18.66 31.56
C HIS A 101 -6.31 -18.72 31.15
N GLU A 102 -6.01 -19.14 29.92
CA GLU A 102 -4.66 -19.06 29.34
C GLU A 102 -4.25 -17.59 29.15
N ARG A 103 -2.96 -17.30 29.32
CA ARG A 103 -2.40 -15.96 29.14
C ARG A 103 -1.42 -15.89 27.98
N PHE A 104 -1.57 -14.86 27.18
CA PHE A 104 -0.80 -14.68 25.95
C PHE A 104 -0.06 -13.35 25.89
N ARG A 105 1.13 -13.40 25.31
CA ARG A 105 1.93 -12.24 24.89
C ARG A 105 1.57 -11.90 23.45
N VAL A 106 1.10 -10.68 23.22
CA VAL A 106 0.74 -10.17 21.89
C VAL A 106 1.26 -8.74 21.71
N MET A 107 1.28 -8.25 20.47
CA MET A 107 1.76 -6.90 20.15
C MET A 107 3.17 -6.64 20.75
N LYS A 108 4.08 -7.61 20.55
CA LYS A 108 5.45 -7.59 21.05
C LYS A 108 6.24 -6.46 20.38
N ARG A 109 7.04 -5.72 21.13
CA ARG A 109 7.83 -4.59 20.61
C ARG A 109 9.22 -4.56 21.21
N THR A 110 10.18 -4.17 20.38
CA THR A 110 11.51 -3.75 20.79
C THR A 110 11.52 -2.25 21.14
N CYS A 111 12.69 -1.70 21.43
CA CYS A 111 12.86 -0.24 21.56
C CYS A 111 12.75 0.54 20.24
N ALA A 112 12.42 -0.10 19.12
CA ALA A 112 12.30 0.58 17.84
C ALA A 112 11.27 1.72 17.89
N LYS A 113 11.65 2.88 17.35
CA LYS A 113 10.76 4.03 17.23
C LYS A 113 9.75 3.76 16.12
N THR A 114 8.46 3.75 16.43
CA THR A 114 7.38 3.62 15.45
C THR A 114 7.20 4.88 14.61
N LYS A 115 6.37 4.81 13.57
CA LYS A 115 5.96 5.97 12.77
C LYS A 115 5.44 7.12 13.65
N ALA A 116 5.85 8.35 13.33
CA ALA A 116 5.49 9.53 14.10
C ALA A 116 3.96 9.67 14.29
N GLY A 117 3.56 9.90 15.54
CA GLY A 117 2.17 10.02 15.95
C GLY A 117 1.37 8.72 15.88
N SER A 118 1.98 7.55 15.81
CA SER A 118 1.28 6.29 16.09
C SER A 118 0.83 6.25 17.55
N ILE A 119 -0.27 5.55 17.80
CA ILE A 119 -0.81 5.33 19.14
C ILE A 119 -0.80 3.83 19.37
N PHE A 120 -0.16 3.42 20.46
CA PHE A 120 -0.10 2.04 20.89
C PHE A 120 -0.68 1.93 22.29
N LYS A 121 -1.69 1.06 22.44
CA LYS A 121 -2.39 0.77 23.70
C LYS A 121 -2.71 -0.72 23.75
N CYS A 122 -2.65 -1.32 24.93
CA CYS A 122 -3.01 -2.73 25.06
C CYS A 122 -4.52 -2.97 25.02
N THR A 123 -5.37 -1.93 25.11
CA THR A 123 -6.81 -2.07 24.80
C THR A 123 -7.08 -2.61 23.40
N ASP A 124 -6.19 -2.38 22.43
CA ASP A 124 -6.36 -2.90 21.07
C ASP A 124 -5.94 -4.39 20.95
N ALA A 125 -5.23 -4.93 21.95
CA ALA A 125 -4.61 -6.25 21.92
C ALA A 125 -5.57 -7.43 21.71
N PRO A 126 -6.75 -7.50 22.36
CA PRO A 126 -7.71 -8.57 22.11
C PRO A 126 -8.15 -8.68 20.65
N GLY A 127 -8.46 -7.55 20.02
CA GLY A 127 -8.90 -7.56 18.63
C GLY A 127 -7.75 -7.66 17.64
N PHE A 128 -6.56 -7.15 17.98
CA PHE A 128 -5.33 -7.35 17.21
C PHE A 128 -4.99 -8.84 17.14
N ALA A 129 -5.01 -9.54 18.27
CA ALA A 129 -4.77 -10.98 18.38
C ALA A 129 -5.76 -11.81 17.53
N ASN A 130 -7.03 -11.41 17.53
CA ASN A 130 -8.07 -12.06 16.75
C ASN A 130 -8.09 -11.65 15.26
N PHE A 131 -7.34 -10.61 14.86
CA PHE A 131 -7.38 -10.09 13.49
C PHE A 131 -6.94 -11.13 12.47
N ARG A 132 -5.84 -11.84 12.74
CA ARG A 132 -5.32 -12.89 11.86
C ARG A 132 -6.30 -14.04 11.61
N VAL A 133 -7.07 -14.42 12.64
CA VAL A 133 -8.07 -15.50 12.52
C VAL A 133 -9.23 -15.03 11.66
N LYS A 134 -9.70 -13.80 11.87
CA LYS A 134 -10.75 -13.20 11.02
C LYS A 134 -10.29 -13.02 9.58
N ALA A 135 -9.01 -12.69 9.37
CA ALA A 135 -8.40 -12.58 8.06
C ALA A 135 -8.36 -13.94 7.35
N GLU A 136 -7.97 -15.00 8.07
CA GLU A 136 -7.99 -16.37 7.57
C GLU A 136 -9.40 -16.83 7.22
N GLN A 137 -10.39 -16.61 8.10
CA GLN A 137 -11.81 -16.89 7.83
C GLN A 137 -12.33 -16.17 6.58
N ALA A 138 -11.91 -14.92 6.36
CA ALA A 138 -12.26 -14.19 5.14
C ALA A 138 -11.67 -14.88 3.89
N ALA A 139 -10.42 -15.35 3.95
CA ALA A 139 -9.79 -16.08 2.87
C ALA A 139 -10.43 -17.47 2.64
N GLU A 140 -10.72 -18.22 3.71
CA GLU A 140 -11.38 -19.54 3.65
C GLU A 140 -12.74 -19.47 2.95
N LYS A 141 -13.53 -18.43 3.24
CA LYS A 141 -14.80 -18.17 2.55
C LYS A 141 -14.60 -18.07 1.03
N ALA A 142 -13.50 -17.46 0.60
CA ALA A 142 -13.20 -17.29 -0.82
C ALA A 142 -12.59 -18.54 -1.49
N PHE A 143 -12.10 -19.51 -0.70
CA PHE A 143 -11.70 -20.83 -1.19
C PHE A 143 -12.87 -21.81 -1.33
N ALA A 144 -14.05 -21.48 -0.80
CA ALA A 144 -15.23 -22.33 -0.90
C ALA A 144 -15.59 -22.60 -2.38
N PRO A 145 -15.95 -23.84 -2.75
CA PRO A 145 -16.36 -24.17 -4.12
C PRO A 145 -17.50 -23.26 -4.60
N GLY A 146 -17.34 -22.68 -5.78
CA GLY A 146 -18.34 -21.78 -6.37
C GLY A 146 -18.29 -20.34 -5.88
N PHE A 147 -17.40 -19.99 -4.93
CA PHE A 147 -17.16 -18.59 -4.60
C PHE A 147 -16.68 -17.83 -5.85
N LYS A 148 -17.28 -16.66 -6.08
CA LYS A 148 -16.92 -15.75 -7.16
C LYS A 148 -17.01 -14.33 -6.63
N LEU A 149 -16.09 -13.50 -7.10
CA LEU A 149 -16.20 -12.07 -6.90
C LEU A 149 -17.46 -11.54 -7.63
N PRO A 150 -18.02 -10.41 -7.18
CA PRO A 150 -19.12 -9.76 -7.87
C PRO A 150 -18.82 -9.51 -9.35
N ASN A 151 -19.85 -9.63 -10.17
CA ASN A 151 -19.82 -9.35 -11.62
C ASN A 151 -18.90 -10.25 -12.46
N ILE A 152 -18.31 -11.32 -11.90
CA ILE A 152 -17.58 -12.33 -12.68
C ILE A 152 -18.57 -13.27 -13.37
N ASN A 153 -18.57 -13.26 -14.71
CA ASN A 153 -19.37 -14.18 -15.51
C ASN A 153 -18.50 -15.33 -16.07
N THR A 154 -18.51 -16.48 -15.38
CA THR A 154 -17.73 -17.66 -15.80
C THR A 154 -18.27 -18.35 -17.05
N SER A 155 -19.47 -17.99 -17.52
CA SER A 155 -20.09 -18.60 -18.71
C SER A 155 -19.57 -18.01 -20.02
N GLN A 156 -18.85 -16.88 -19.97
CA GLN A 156 -18.24 -16.29 -21.17
C GLN A 156 -16.87 -16.94 -21.45
N PRO A 157 -16.62 -17.37 -22.71
CA PRO A 157 -15.37 -18.05 -23.08
C PRO A 157 -14.17 -17.09 -23.09
N ASN A 158 -14.38 -15.83 -23.48
CA ASN A 158 -13.34 -14.82 -23.52
C ASN A 158 -13.36 -13.99 -22.25
N LYS A 159 -12.18 -13.80 -21.64
CA LYS A 159 -12.04 -12.91 -20.49
C LYS A 159 -12.23 -11.45 -20.90
N LEU A 160 -12.99 -10.71 -20.12
CA LEU A 160 -13.14 -9.26 -20.30
C LEU A 160 -11.93 -8.55 -19.69
N ARG A 161 -11.25 -7.73 -20.49
CA ARG A 161 -10.09 -6.92 -20.10
C ARG A 161 -10.47 -5.45 -20.09
N GLY A 162 -10.03 -4.71 -19.08
CA GLY A 162 -10.31 -3.29 -19.03
C GLY A 162 -9.56 -2.54 -17.94
N ILE A 163 -9.79 -1.22 -17.92
CA ILE A 163 -9.20 -0.31 -16.95
C ILE A 163 -10.29 0.10 -15.95
N ALA A 164 -10.00 0.06 -14.66
CA ALA A 164 -10.86 0.63 -13.63
C ALA A 164 -10.20 1.87 -13.03
N MET A 165 -10.96 2.96 -12.90
CA MET A 165 -10.46 4.24 -12.38
C MET A 165 -11.46 4.80 -11.36
N VAL A 166 -10.99 5.25 -10.20
CA VAL A 166 -11.83 5.97 -9.22
C VAL A 166 -11.68 7.47 -9.43
N VAL A 167 -12.81 8.18 -9.48
CA VAL A 167 -12.85 9.64 -9.64
C VAL A 167 -13.67 10.27 -8.52
N TYR A 168 -13.16 11.40 -8.02
CA TYR A 168 -13.83 12.29 -7.08
C TYR A 168 -13.58 13.75 -7.50
N PRO A 169 -14.29 14.75 -6.96
CA PRO A 169 -14.33 16.10 -7.54
C PRO A 169 -12.96 16.75 -7.85
N LYS A 170 -11.95 16.59 -6.98
CA LYS A 170 -10.63 17.20 -7.20
C LYS A 170 -9.79 16.49 -8.28
N LEU A 171 -10.17 15.29 -8.70
CA LEU A 171 -9.47 14.50 -9.72
C LEU A 171 -10.16 14.52 -11.08
N VAL A 172 -11.30 15.21 -11.23
CA VAL A 172 -12.07 15.23 -12.48
C VAL A 172 -11.22 15.69 -13.67
N ALA A 173 -10.47 16.80 -13.54
CA ALA A 173 -9.60 17.29 -14.61
C ALA A 173 -8.44 16.31 -14.92
N SER A 174 -7.86 15.69 -13.90
CA SER A 174 -6.83 14.65 -14.06
C SER A 174 -7.40 13.43 -14.78
N ALA A 175 -8.58 12.94 -14.39
CA ALA A 175 -9.26 11.81 -15.02
C ALA A 175 -9.55 12.09 -16.49
N TYR A 176 -10.10 13.27 -16.81
CA TYR A 176 -10.36 13.69 -18.18
C TYR A 176 -9.08 13.70 -19.02
N ALA A 177 -8.00 14.29 -18.50
CA ALA A 177 -6.71 14.36 -19.18
C ALA A 177 -6.10 12.98 -19.41
N THR A 178 -6.15 12.09 -18.41
CA THR A 178 -5.65 10.71 -18.51
C THR A 178 -6.46 9.89 -19.51
N ILE A 179 -7.79 9.99 -19.49
CA ILE A 179 -8.68 9.28 -20.44
C ILE A 179 -8.45 9.78 -21.87
N ARG A 180 -8.37 11.10 -22.09
CA ARG A 180 -8.04 11.68 -23.40
C ARG A 180 -6.66 11.25 -23.88
N THR A 181 -5.66 11.19 -22.99
CA THR A 181 -4.33 10.70 -23.35
C THR A 181 -4.38 9.24 -23.81
N LEU A 182 -5.04 8.37 -23.04
CA LEU A 182 -5.26 6.98 -23.42
C LEU A 182 -5.93 6.85 -24.80
N ARG A 183 -7.00 7.62 -25.05
CA ARG A 183 -7.80 7.50 -26.27
C ARG A 183 -7.20 8.16 -27.48
N ASP A 184 -6.80 9.42 -27.35
CA ASP A 184 -6.50 10.30 -28.49
C ASP A 184 -4.99 10.39 -28.78
N VAL A 185 -4.15 10.16 -27.78
CA VAL A 185 -2.68 10.19 -27.94
C VAL A 185 -2.13 8.77 -28.12
N LEU A 186 -2.56 7.83 -27.28
CA LEU A 186 -2.02 6.46 -27.26
C LEU A 186 -2.84 5.47 -28.08
N GLY A 187 -4.06 5.83 -28.51
CA GLY A 187 -4.93 4.96 -29.29
C GLY A 187 -5.44 3.72 -28.54
N CYS A 188 -5.33 3.69 -27.20
CA CYS A 188 -5.74 2.57 -26.36
C CYS A 188 -7.24 2.31 -26.49
N ARG A 189 -7.60 1.03 -26.69
CA ARG A 189 -8.98 0.58 -26.94
C ARG A 189 -9.61 -0.20 -25.80
N LEU A 190 -8.88 -0.45 -24.71
CA LEU A 190 -9.43 -1.13 -23.53
C LEU A 190 -10.65 -0.36 -23.00
N PRO A 191 -11.78 -1.00 -22.70
CA PRO A 191 -12.90 -0.35 -22.03
C PRO A 191 -12.45 0.20 -20.66
N ILE A 192 -13.07 1.31 -20.24
CA ILE A 192 -12.75 1.99 -18.97
C ILE A 192 -14.02 2.05 -18.11
N GLU A 193 -13.94 1.51 -16.90
CA GLU A 193 -14.91 1.75 -15.84
C GLU A 193 -14.49 2.96 -15.00
N VAL A 194 -15.31 3.99 -15.00
CA VAL A 194 -15.16 5.16 -14.13
C VAL A 194 -16.04 4.97 -12.90
N TRP A 195 -15.40 4.65 -11.78
CA TRP A 195 -16.04 4.45 -10.49
C TRP A 195 -16.10 5.77 -9.72
N TYR A 196 -17.25 6.10 -9.15
CA TYR A 196 -17.42 7.33 -8.37
C TYR A 196 -18.39 7.15 -7.22
N ARG A 197 -18.25 7.98 -6.20
CA ARG A 197 -19.20 8.08 -5.09
C ARG A 197 -20.27 9.13 -5.38
N PRO A 198 -21.57 8.79 -5.39
CA PRO A 198 -22.62 9.78 -5.63
C PRO A 198 -22.63 10.91 -4.58
N ASP A 199 -22.43 10.61 -3.30
CA ASP A 199 -22.41 11.60 -2.21
C ASP A 199 -21.26 12.61 -2.30
N GLU A 200 -20.15 12.23 -2.95
CA GLU A 200 -19.04 13.13 -3.25
C GLU A 200 -19.26 13.91 -4.55
N MET A 201 -19.69 13.23 -5.62
CA MET A 201 -19.84 13.82 -6.96
C MET A 201 -21.09 14.70 -7.10
N ASN A 202 -22.15 14.49 -6.31
CA ASN A 202 -23.34 15.36 -6.32
C ASN A 202 -23.02 16.80 -5.90
N LYS A 203 -21.87 17.04 -5.26
CA LYS A 203 -21.37 18.40 -4.95
C LYS A 203 -20.71 19.08 -6.15
N PHE A 204 -20.50 18.34 -7.24
CA PHE A 204 -19.86 18.78 -8.48
C PHE A 204 -20.41 17.99 -9.69
N PRO A 205 -21.74 18.05 -9.95
CA PRO A 205 -22.40 17.21 -10.95
C PRO A 205 -21.89 17.49 -12.38
N GLU A 206 -21.48 18.73 -12.66
CA GLU A 206 -20.96 19.13 -13.97
C GLU A 206 -19.68 18.36 -14.33
N GLY A 207 -18.85 18.04 -13.33
CA GLY A 207 -17.64 17.25 -13.53
C GLY A 207 -17.90 15.82 -14.00
N LEU A 208 -18.98 15.19 -13.53
CA LEU A 208 -19.37 13.86 -13.99
C LEU A 208 -19.95 13.92 -15.42
N GLU A 209 -20.79 14.91 -15.71
CA GLU A 209 -21.35 15.11 -17.06
C GLU A 209 -20.26 15.40 -18.10
N MET A 210 -19.22 16.13 -17.72
CA MET A 210 -18.04 16.34 -18.57
C MET A 210 -17.35 15.03 -18.95
N LEU A 211 -17.16 14.10 -18.00
CA LEU A 211 -16.61 12.78 -18.30
C LEU A 211 -17.56 11.97 -19.19
N LYS A 212 -18.87 12.02 -18.93
CA LYS A 212 -19.89 11.35 -19.77
C LYS A 212 -19.93 11.90 -21.20
N ASN A 213 -19.63 13.18 -21.40
CA ASN A 213 -19.59 13.80 -22.73
C ASN A 213 -18.47 13.26 -23.61
N LEU A 214 -17.40 12.67 -23.04
CA LEU A 214 -16.37 11.95 -23.80
C LEU A 214 -16.94 10.74 -24.55
N THR A 215 -18.01 10.12 -24.04
CA THR A 215 -18.71 9.01 -24.69
C THR A 215 -19.57 9.49 -25.86
N ARG A 216 -20.06 10.74 -25.83
CA ARG A 216 -21.03 11.28 -26.82
C ARG A 216 -20.36 11.90 -28.05
N LYS A 217 -19.21 12.56 -27.89
CA LYS A 217 -18.56 13.35 -28.96
C LYS A 217 -17.86 12.51 -30.03
N ASN A 218 -17.45 11.29 -29.68
CA ASN A 218 -16.75 10.39 -30.58
C ASN A 218 -17.65 9.18 -30.82
N ASN A 219 -18.26 9.04 -32.01
CA ASN A 219 -18.99 7.84 -32.48
C ASN A 219 -18.12 6.54 -32.48
N SER A 220 -16.99 6.54 -31.76
CA SER A 220 -15.92 5.55 -31.68
C SER A 220 -15.28 5.43 -30.28
N THR A 221 -15.72 6.12 -29.22
CA THR A 221 -15.18 5.91 -27.85
C THR A 221 -15.75 4.65 -27.22
N ARG A 222 -15.18 3.53 -27.68
CA ARG A 222 -15.25 2.18 -27.14
C ARG A 222 -15.25 2.21 -25.59
N GLU A 223 -16.44 1.90 -25.07
CA GLU A 223 -16.92 1.73 -23.68
C GLU A 223 -16.17 2.49 -22.58
N LEU A 224 -16.60 3.72 -22.33
CA LEU A 224 -16.56 4.33 -20.99
C LEU A 224 -17.86 3.98 -20.27
N THR A 225 -17.78 3.26 -19.16
CA THR A 225 -18.93 2.99 -18.28
C THR A 225 -18.76 3.70 -16.95
N PHE A 226 -19.87 4.01 -16.29
CA PHE A 226 -19.88 4.79 -15.06
C PHE A 226 -20.53 3.96 -13.96
N GLN A 227 -19.78 3.73 -12.88
CA GLN A 227 -20.17 2.80 -11.82
C GLN A 227 -20.24 3.53 -10.47
N GLU A 228 -21.33 3.34 -9.75
CA GLU A 228 -21.53 3.97 -8.45
C GLU A 228 -20.94 3.14 -7.31
N ILE A 229 -20.22 3.82 -6.41
CA ILE A 229 -19.72 3.25 -5.17
C ILE A 229 -20.75 3.55 -4.06
N ASN A 230 -21.63 2.58 -3.81
CA ASN A 230 -22.72 2.70 -2.84
C ASN A 230 -22.39 2.11 -1.45
N HIS A 231 -21.11 1.83 -1.17
CA HIS A 231 -20.68 1.28 0.11
C HIS A 231 -20.24 2.40 1.09
N PRO A 232 -20.80 2.51 2.31
CA PRO A 232 -20.58 3.67 3.19
C PRO A 232 -19.11 3.84 3.62
N LYS A 233 -18.34 2.76 3.67
CA LYS A 233 -16.91 2.79 4.05
C LYS A 233 -15.94 2.81 2.88
N ALA A 234 -16.43 2.72 1.64
CA ALA A 234 -15.60 2.79 0.44
C ALA A 234 -15.31 4.25 0.09
N VAL A 235 -14.60 4.93 0.99
CA VAL A 235 -14.19 6.34 0.90
C VAL A 235 -12.67 6.42 0.81
N ARG A 236 -12.14 7.48 0.20
CA ARG A 236 -10.69 7.70 0.06
C ARG A 236 -10.00 6.46 -0.53
N PHE A 237 -8.97 5.95 0.14
CA PHE A 237 -8.19 4.77 -0.23
C PHE A 237 -9.03 3.50 -0.43
N ASN A 238 -10.11 3.31 0.33
CA ASN A 238 -10.95 2.11 0.21
C ASN A 238 -11.83 2.10 -1.05
N ALA A 239 -12.00 3.25 -1.72
CA ALA A 239 -12.78 3.33 -2.94
C ALA A 239 -12.16 2.48 -4.07
N LYS A 240 -10.82 2.40 -4.14
CA LYS A 240 -10.14 1.60 -5.17
C LYS A 240 -10.23 0.10 -4.92
N ILE A 241 -10.14 -0.31 -3.65
CA ILE A 241 -10.39 -1.70 -3.26
C ILE A 241 -11.80 -2.10 -3.70
N TYR A 242 -12.80 -1.25 -3.46
CA TYR A 242 -14.17 -1.49 -3.90
C TYR A 242 -14.28 -1.60 -5.43
N ALA A 243 -13.70 -0.67 -6.17
CA ALA A 243 -13.74 -0.66 -7.63
C ALA A 243 -13.11 -1.94 -8.24
N ILE A 244 -11.94 -2.35 -7.77
CA ILE A 244 -11.28 -3.59 -8.23
C ILE A 244 -12.11 -4.82 -7.85
N TYR A 245 -12.65 -4.86 -6.62
CA TYR A 245 -13.43 -5.98 -6.14
C TYR A 245 -14.75 -6.15 -6.92
N HIS A 246 -15.39 -5.06 -7.32
CA HIS A 246 -16.70 -5.04 -7.99
C HIS A 246 -16.65 -4.80 -9.51
N SER A 247 -15.48 -4.69 -10.12
CA SER A 247 -15.33 -4.51 -11.58
C SER A 247 -16.11 -5.57 -12.37
N THR A 248 -16.55 -5.24 -13.58
CA THR A 248 -17.11 -6.21 -14.54
C THR A 248 -16.02 -6.93 -15.34
N PHE A 249 -14.78 -6.41 -15.34
CA PHE A 249 -13.67 -7.02 -16.06
C PHE A 249 -13.12 -8.24 -15.31
N ASP A 250 -12.83 -9.33 -16.02
CA ASP A 250 -12.14 -10.49 -15.46
C ASP A 250 -10.66 -10.19 -15.19
N GLU A 251 -10.02 -9.46 -16.09
CA GLU A 251 -8.63 -9.00 -15.98
C GLU A 251 -8.64 -7.47 -15.96
N VAL A 252 -8.26 -6.89 -14.82
CA VAL A 252 -8.36 -5.45 -14.58
C VAL A 252 -6.99 -4.82 -14.42
N LEU A 253 -6.76 -3.72 -15.14
CA LEU A 253 -5.73 -2.73 -14.81
C LEU A 253 -6.41 -1.61 -14.02
N PHE A 254 -6.26 -1.60 -12.70
CA PHE A 254 -6.60 -0.41 -11.95
C PHE A 254 -5.60 0.70 -12.27
N LEU A 255 -6.10 1.93 -12.40
CA LEU A 255 -5.29 3.11 -12.68
C LEU A 255 -5.88 4.32 -11.92
N ASP A 256 -5.10 4.92 -11.03
CA ASP A 256 -5.46 6.18 -10.38
C ASP A 256 -5.63 7.29 -11.46
N ALA A 257 -6.56 8.21 -11.24
CA ALA A 257 -6.92 9.22 -12.24
C ALA A 257 -5.78 10.20 -12.60
N ASP A 258 -4.78 10.33 -11.74
CA ASP A 258 -3.55 11.12 -11.91
C ASP A 258 -2.32 10.26 -12.25
N ASN A 259 -2.53 9.02 -12.67
CA ASN A 259 -1.50 8.12 -13.14
C ASN A 259 -1.62 7.88 -14.65
N VAL A 260 -0.66 8.42 -15.41
CA VAL A 260 -0.78 8.50 -16.88
C VAL A 260 0.18 7.51 -17.54
N PRO A 261 -0.33 6.59 -18.38
CA PRO A 261 0.53 5.75 -19.20
C PRO A 261 1.23 6.55 -20.28
N VAL A 262 2.44 6.15 -20.67
CA VAL A 262 3.17 6.77 -21.78
C VAL A 262 3.12 5.97 -23.09
N ARG A 263 2.52 4.77 -23.03
CA ARG A 263 2.25 3.85 -24.14
C ARG A 263 0.92 3.17 -23.91
N ASP A 264 0.30 2.62 -24.95
CA ASP A 264 -0.90 1.79 -24.82
C ASP A 264 -0.62 0.62 -23.85
N PRO A 265 -1.30 0.54 -22.68
CA PRO A 265 -1.03 -0.49 -21.69
C PRO A 265 -1.65 -1.86 -22.02
N THR A 266 -2.32 -2.01 -23.18
CA THR A 266 -3.01 -3.26 -23.57
C THR A 266 -2.08 -4.48 -23.55
N TYR A 267 -0.82 -4.34 -23.95
CA TYR A 267 0.13 -5.45 -23.98
C TYR A 267 0.41 -6.05 -22.58
N LEU A 268 0.15 -5.31 -21.50
CA LEU A 268 0.39 -5.79 -20.14
C LEU A 268 -0.36 -7.09 -19.83
N PHE A 269 -1.57 -7.26 -20.39
CA PHE A 269 -2.39 -8.47 -20.24
C PHE A 269 -1.80 -9.71 -20.93
N GLU A 270 -0.74 -9.54 -21.71
CA GLU A 270 -0.10 -10.60 -22.50
C GLU A 270 1.38 -10.76 -22.14
N THR A 271 1.91 -9.94 -21.22
CA THR A 271 3.24 -10.12 -20.67
C THR A 271 3.40 -11.52 -20.06
N THR A 272 4.57 -12.11 -20.21
CA THR A 272 4.89 -13.44 -19.66
C THR A 272 4.61 -13.48 -18.16
N GLU A 273 4.92 -12.39 -17.47
CA GLU A 273 4.69 -12.17 -16.06
C GLU A 273 3.22 -12.29 -15.71
N PHE A 274 2.35 -11.51 -16.36
CA PHE A 274 0.93 -11.51 -16.09
C PHE A 274 0.26 -12.83 -16.51
N VAL A 275 0.61 -13.40 -17.67
CA VAL A 275 0.06 -14.70 -18.10
C VAL A 275 0.40 -15.78 -17.06
N ARG A 276 1.64 -15.79 -16.56
CA ARG A 276 2.11 -16.77 -15.57
C ARG A 276 1.47 -16.57 -14.20
N THR A 277 1.48 -15.36 -13.65
CA THR A 277 1.03 -15.12 -12.26
C THR A 277 -0.42 -14.69 -12.16
N GLY A 278 -0.93 -13.96 -13.15
CA GLY A 278 -2.21 -13.27 -13.16
C GLY A 278 -2.24 -12.04 -12.24
N ALA A 279 -1.08 -11.59 -11.74
CA ALA A 279 -0.97 -10.40 -10.90
C ALA A 279 0.39 -9.72 -11.10
N VAL A 280 0.37 -8.43 -11.44
CA VAL A 280 1.55 -7.56 -11.56
C VAL A 280 1.35 -6.32 -10.70
N PHE A 281 2.35 -6.04 -9.84
CA PHE A 281 2.39 -4.90 -8.92
C PHE A 281 3.65 -4.08 -9.16
N TRP A 282 3.60 -2.80 -8.78
CA TRP A 282 4.70 -1.87 -8.96
C TRP A 282 5.29 -1.43 -7.62
N PRO A 283 6.61 -1.23 -7.53
CA PRO A 283 7.24 -0.71 -6.32
C PRO A 283 6.87 0.76 -6.11
N ASP A 284 6.75 1.15 -4.84
CA ASP A 284 6.84 2.54 -4.39
C ASP A 284 8.32 2.92 -4.17
N TYR A 285 8.58 4.17 -3.81
CA TYR A 285 9.90 4.67 -3.41
C TYR A 285 10.46 3.98 -2.16
N TRP A 286 9.62 3.37 -1.33
CA TRP A 286 10.02 2.92 -0.01
C TRP A 286 10.42 1.45 0.01
N HIS A 287 11.68 1.23 0.42
CA HIS A 287 12.19 -0.07 0.84
C HIS A 287 12.23 -0.13 2.38
N PRO A 288 12.09 -1.30 3.02
CA PRO A 288 12.17 -1.45 4.49
C PRO A 288 13.35 -0.75 5.17
N GLY A 289 14.51 -0.66 4.49
CA GLY A 289 15.69 0.06 4.99
C GLY A 289 15.54 1.58 5.06
N HIS A 290 14.65 2.19 4.27
CA HIS A 290 14.50 3.65 4.11
C HIS A 290 13.03 4.11 4.09
N THR A 291 12.13 3.32 4.69
CA THR A 291 10.68 3.60 4.68
C THR A 291 10.27 4.73 5.62
N ILE A 292 9.43 5.65 5.11
CA ILE A 292 8.76 6.67 5.93
C ILE A 292 7.45 6.17 6.56
N PHE A 293 7.04 4.94 6.24
CA PHE A 293 5.80 4.33 6.70
C PHE A 293 6.00 3.26 7.77
N PHE A 294 7.25 2.99 8.13
CA PHE A 294 7.62 2.03 9.18
C PHE A 294 7.17 0.59 8.86
N ILE A 295 7.25 0.21 7.58
CA ILE A 295 7.07 -1.17 7.12
C ILE A 295 8.47 -1.82 7.04
N ASN A 296 9.08 -2.03 8.20
CA ASN A 296 10.38 -2.70 8.36
C ASN A 296 10.24 -3.91 9.30
N ALA A 297 11.32 -4.63 9.58
CA ALA A 297 11.29 -5.85 10.40
C ALA A 297 10.68 -5.66 11.80
N GLU A 298 10.75 -4.45 12.35
CA GLU A 298 10.23 -4.09 13.69
C GLU A 298 8.75 -3.68 13.69
N SER A 299 8.11 -3.68 12.52
CA SER A 299 6.73 -3.27 12.38
C SER A 299 5.76 -4.30 12.96
N LEU A 300 4.77 -3.83 13.72
CA LEU A 300 3.69 -4.68 14.22
C LEU A 300 2.78 -5.22 13.11
N VAL A 301 2.90 -4.73 11.87
CA VAL A 301 2.13 -5.24 10.74
C VAL A 301 2.36 -6.74 10.53
N TRP A 302 3.58 -7.22 10.77
CA TRP A 302 3.94 -8.64 10.61
C TRP A 302 3.26 -9.52 11.66
N GLN A 303 3.15 -9.03 12.90
CA GLN A 303 2.39 -9.71 13.95
C GLN A 303 0.87 -9.62 13.72
N LEU A 304 0.37 -8.48 13.20
CA LEU A 304 -1.05 -8.31 12.89
C LEU A 304 -1.51 -9.31 11.83
N LEU A 305 -0.70 -9.45 10.77
CA LEU A 305 -0.99 -10.33 9.65
C LEU A 305 -0.58 -11.78 9.89
N ASP A 306 0.15 -12.04 10.97
CA ASP A 306 0.69 -13.36 11.30
C ASP A 306 1.57 -13.88 10.16
N MET A 307 2.60 -13.09 9.83
CA MET A 307 3.51 -13.30 8.72
C MET A 307 4.94 -12.98 9.12
N PRO A 308 5.94 -13.67 8.57
CA PRO A 308 7.33 -13.25 8.70
C PRO A 308 7.56 -11.91 7.98
N PHE A 309 8.55 -11.15 8.43
CA PHE A 309 9.04 -9.99 7.69
C PHE A 309 9.52 -10.40 6.29
N VAL A 310 9.18 -9.60 5.29
CA VAL A 310 9.63 -9.78 3.90
C VAL A 310 10.38 -8.53 3.47
N ASP A 311 11.67 -8.70 3.15
CA ASP A 311 12.52 -7.62 2.66
C ASP A 311 12.32 -7.41 1.15
N MET A 312 11.42 -6.50 0.82
CA MET A 312 11.11 -6.11 -0.55
C MET A 312 10.53 -4.69 -0.56
N PHE A 313 10.51 -4.05 -1.73
CA PHE A 313 9.81 -2.78 -1.89
C PHE A 313 8.37 -2.86 -1.42
N GLU A 314 7.94 -1.78 -0.76
CA GLU A 314 6.52 -1.51 -0.59
C GLU A 314 5.85 -1.35 -1.96
N GLN A 315 4.59 -1.74 -2.07
CA GLN A 315 3.85 -1.69 -3.34
C GLN A 315 3.22 -0.32 -3.54
N GLU A 316 3.32 0.33 -4.69
CA GLU A 316 2.40 1.43 -5.06
C GLU A 316 1.09 0.87 -5.64
N SER A 317 -0.04 1.46 -5.25
CA SER A 317 -1.40 1.05 -5.65
C SER A 317 -2.04 1.97 -6.69
N GLY A 318 -1.32 3.01 -7.14
CA GLY A 318 -1.74 3.87 -8.25
C GLY A 318 -1.94 3.12 -9.57
N GLN A 319 -1.41 1.90 -9.67
CA GLN A 319 -1.75 0.94 -10.70
C GLN A 319 -1.60 -0.48 -10.17
N VAL A 320 -2.56 -1.34 -10.52
CA VAL A 320 -2.61 -2.74 -10.08
C VAL A 320 -3.19 -3.57 -11.22
N LEU A 321 -2.47 -4.58 -11.69
CA LEU A 321 -2.93 -5.45 -12.77
C LEU A 321 -3.23 -6.84 -12.21
N VAL A 322 -4.50 -7.27 -12.27
CA VAL A 322 -4.96 -8.52 -11.64
C VAL A 322 -5.98 -9.25 -12.50
N ASP A 323 -5.81 -10.57 -12.64
CA ASP A 323 -6.85 -11.53 -13.03
C ASP A 323 -7.71 -11.85 -11.81
N ARG A 324 -8.92 -11.28 -11.78
CA ARG A 324 -9.87 -11.40 -10.68
C ARG A 324 -10.44 -12.81 -10.55
N ARG A 325 -10.51 -13.59 -11.65
CA ARG A 325 -10.97 -14.99 -11.62
C ARG A 325 -9.98 -15.87 -10.88
N ARG A 326 -8.68 -15.64 -11.07
CA ARG A 326 -7.60 -16.39 -10.41
C ARG A 326 -7.34 -15.94 -8.97
N HIS A 327 -7.68 -14.70 -8.63
CA HIS A 327 -7.31 -14.05 -7.38
C HIS A 327 -8.49 -13.67 -6.48
N ALA A 328 -9.58 -14.45 -6.53
CA ALA A 328 -10.75 -14.20 -5.68
C ALA A 328 -10.41 -14.17 -4.18
N ALA A 329 -9.61 -15.12 -3.69
CA ALA A 329 -9.23 -15.18 -2.27
C ALA A 329 -8.31 -14.04 -1.82
N PRO A 330 -7.22 -13.70 -2.55
CA PRO A 330 -6.45 -12.50 -2.23
C PRO A 330 -7.28 -11.22 -2.27
N LEU A 331 -8.19 -11.06 -3.23
CA LEU A 331 -9.03 -9.86 -3.31
C LEU A 331 -10.08 -9.78 -2.18
N GLU A 332 -10.64 -10.91 -1.73
CA GLU A 332 -11.46 -10.97 -0.50
C GLU A 332 -10.65 -10.54 0.72
N LEU A 333 -9.39 -10.96 0.81
CA LEU A 333 -8.50 -10.59 1.90
C LEU A 333 -8.11 -9.10 1.88
N VAL A 334 -7.87 -8.52 0.70
CA VAL A 334 -7.69 -7.05 0.55
C VAL A 334 -8.96 -6.30 0.99
N SER A 335 -10.14 -6.79 0.58
CA SER A 335 -11.42 -6.24 1.01
C SER A 335 -11.57 -6.28 2.53
N PHE A 336 -11.23 -7.42 3.16
CA PHE A 336 -11.19 -7.55 4.61
C PHE A 336 -10.25 -6.51 5.26
N TYR A 337 -9.02 -6.34 4.76
CA TYR A 337 -8.08 -5.35 5.29
C TYR A 337 -8.59 -3.91 5.19
N GLY A 338 -9.23 -3.56 4.06
CA GLY A 338 -9.78 -2.23 3.83
C GLY A 338 -11.02 -1.90 4.66
N PHE A 339 -11.88 -2.91 4.91
CA PHE A 339 -13.21 -2.69 5.51
C PHE A 339 -13.39 -3.20 6.94
N HIS A 340 -12.42 -3.94 7.50
CA HIS A 340 -12.46 -4.41 8.88
C HIS A 340 -12.48 -3.25 9.88
N GLU A 341 -13.37 -3.33 10.86
CA GLU A 341 -13.41 -2.41 12.00
C GLU A 341 -13.13 -3.15 13.32
N PRO A 342 -12.26 -2.62 14.19
CA PRO A 342 -11.48 -1.39 13.99
C PRO A 342 -10.40 -1.53 12.90
N SER A 343 -10.12 -0.44 12.17
CA SER A 343 -8.99 -0.40 11.22
C SER A 343 -7.65 -0.29 11.96
N TYR A 344 -7.00 -1.42 12.23
CA TYR A 344 -5.68 -1.46 12.89
C TYR A 344 -4.59 -0.78 12.07
N PHE A 345 -4.62 -0.94 10.74
CA PHE A 345 -3.72 -0.24 9.83
C PHE A 345 -3.73 1.27 10.05
N SER A 346 -4.92 1.87 10.12
CA SER A 346 -5.07 3.32 10.31
C SER A 346 -4.80 3.75 11.76
N ARG A 347 -5.39 3.05 12.73
CA ARG A 347 -5.29 3.41 14.16
C ARG A 347 -3.86 3.34 14.68
N MET A 348 -3.12 2.31 14.29
CA MET A 348 -1.72 2.10 14.70
C MET A 348 -0.71 2.60 13.67
N LYS A 349 -1.17 3.13 12.52
CA LYS A 349 -0.36 3.61 11.40
C LYS A 349 0.63 2.56 10.85
N LEU A 350 0.16 1.32 10.71
CA LEU A 350 0.96 0.17 10.26
C LEU A 350 1.16 0.10 8.75
N ALA A 351 0.31 0.78 7.99
CA ALA A 351 0.44 1.00 6.55
C ALA A 351 -0.16 2.36 6.19
N TRP A 352 0.09 2.83 4.96
CA TRP A 352 -0.51 4.07 4.45
C TRP A 352 -1.62 3.77 3.44
N GLY A 353 -2.87 3.79 3.91
CA GLY A 353 -4.02 3.51 3.06
C GLY A 353 -4.05 2.06 2.57
N ASP A 354 -4.51 1.88 1.33
CA ASP A 354 -4.67 0.59 0.65
C ASP A 354 -3.38 0.06 0.02
N LYS A 355 -2.39 0.94 -0.14
CA LYS A 355 -1.11 0.75 -0.83
C LYS A 355 -0.54 -0.68 -0.76
N ASP A 356 -0.15 -1.12 0.45
CA ASP A 356 0.48 -2.43 0.66
C ASP A 356 -0.53 -3.56 0.92
N MET A 357 -1.84 -3.28 1.01
CA MET A 357 -2.84 -4.30 1.33
C MET A 357 -2.89 -5.41 0.27
N PHE A 358 -2.73 -5.05 -1.01
CA PHE A 358 -2.62 -6.02 -2.11
C PHE A 358 -1.41 -6.93 -1.93
N ARG A 359 -0.21 -6.35 -1.78
CA ARG A 359 1.02 -7.12 -1.51
C ARG A 359 0.87 -8.04 -0.30
N PHE A 360 0.31 -7.53 0.80
CA PHE A 360 0.11 -8.31 2.03
C PHE A 360 -0.82 -9.50 1.81
N ALA A 361 -1.93 -9.33 1.10
CA ALA A 361 -2.86 -10.43 0.85
C ALA A 361 -2.23 -11.55 0.00
N TRP A 362 -1.46 -11.20 -1.03
CA TRP A 362 -0.76 -12.19 -1.86
C TRP A 362 0.33 -12.92 -1.09
N LEU A 363 1.12 -12.19 -0.31
CA LEU A 363 2.15 -12.78 0.55
C LEU A 363 1.53 -13.68 1.63
N LYS A 364 0.41 -13.27 2.27
CA LYS A 364 -0.26 -14.06 3.33
C LYS A 364 -0.75 -15.40 2.81
N LEU A 365 -1.31 -15.41 1.61
CA LEU A 365 -1.88 -16.61 0.98
C LEU A 365 -0.86 -17.40 0.14
N ASN A 366 0.40 -16.97 0.13
CA ASN A 366 1.46 -17.54 -0.73
C ASN A 366 1.02 -17.68 -2.20
N VAL A 367 0.32 -16.67 -2.71
CA VAL A 367 -0.14 -16.64 -4.10
C VAL A 367 0.91 -15.92 -4.95
N PRO A 368 1.36 -16.51 -6.07
CA PRO A 368 2.39 -15.89 -6.90
C PRO A 368 1.93 -14.56 -7.49
N PHE A 369 2.81 -13.57 -7.46
CA PHE A 369 2.66 -12.32 -8.21
C PHE A 369 4.01 -11.87 -8.76
N HIS A 370 3.98 -10.94 -9.71
CA HIS A 370 5.17 -10.28 -10.21
C HIS A 370 5.26 -8.86 -9.65
N MET A 371 6.30 -8.57 -8.86
CA MET A 371 6.67 -7.20 -8.54
C MET A 371 7.62 -6.69 -9.63
N ILE A 372 7.34 -5.52 -10.23
CA ILE A 372 8.28 -4.88 -11.16
C ILE A 372 9.62 -4.64 -10.46
N GLN A 373 10.71 -5.01 -11.13
CA GLN A 373 12.04 -5.03 -10.53
C GLN A 373 12.75 -3.68 -10.61
N SER A 374 12.42 -2.86 -11.61
CA SER A 374 13.01 -1.54 -11.79
C SER A 374 12.52 -0.59 -10.69
N PRO A 375 13.43 -0.05 -9.85
CA PRO A 375 13.06 0.95 -8.86
C PRO A 375 12.40 2.17 -9.51
N PRO A 376 11.44 2.84 -8.85
CA PRO A 376 10.81 4.01 -9.44
C PRO A 376 11.82 5.14 -9.69
N SER A 377 11.72 5.78 -10.85
CA SER A 377 12.40 7.04 -11.12
C SER A 377 11.54 8.22 -10.62
N VAL A 378 12.10 9.43 -10.62
CA VAL A 378 11.40 10.64 -10.18
C VAL A 378 11.43 11.70 -11.28
N ALA A 379 10.27 12.14 -11.74
CA ALA A 379 10.14 13.25 -12.67
C ALA A 379 9.82 14.54 -11.91
N GLY A 380 10.44 15.64 -12.35
CA GLY A 380 10.26 16.93 -11.70
C GLY A 380 11.08 18.04 -12.35
N ARG A 381 11.21 19.14 -11.61
CA ARG A 381 11.81 20.38 -12.09
C ARG A 381 13.07 20.74 -11.32
N MET A 382 14.05 21.29 -12.04
CA MET A 382 15.23 21.90 -11.43
C MET A 382 14.96 23.37 -11.09
N PHE A 383 15.29 23.76 -9.86
CA PHE A 383 15.34 25.14 -9.39
C PHE A 383 16.81 25.48 -9.06
N GLY A 384 17.53 26.00 -10.04
CA GLY A 384 19.00 26.09 -9.99
C GLY A 384 19.59 24.68 -9.86
N THR A 385 20.32 24.40 -8.78
CA THR A 385 20.90 23.07 -8.49
C THR A 385 19.98 22.16 -7.67
N SER A 386 18.83 22.66 -7.21
CA SER A 386 17.88 21.90 -6.38
C SER A 386 16.84 21.23 -7.25
N PHE A 387 16.81 19.90 -7.26
CA PHE A 387 15.77 19.10 -7.90
C PHE A 387 14.54 18.99 -7.00
N CYS A 388 13.36 19.18 -7.57
CA CYS A 388 12.09 18.96 -6.89
C CYS A 388 11.22 17.99 -7.70
N GLY A 389 11.17 16.73 -7.25
CA GLY A 389 10.41 15.66 -7.88
C GLY A 389 8.96 15.61 -7.44
N MET A 390 8.03 15.58 -8.40
CA MET A 390 6.59 15.67 -8.15
C MET A 390 5.77 14.52 -8.74
N THR A 391 6.44 13.62 -9.46
CA THR A 391 5.82 12.54 -10.20
C THR A 391 6.67 11.30 -10.07
N MET A 392 6.04 10.21 -9.64
CA MET A 392 6.66 8.89 -9.62
C MET A 392 6.63 8.31 -11.03
N VAL A 393 7.79 7.85 -11.49
CA VAL A 393 7.95 7.26 -12.80
C VAL A 393 8.19 5.77 -12.62
N GLN A 394 7.29 4.97 -13.15
CA GLN A 394 7.30 3.52 -12.97
C GLN A 394 7.40 2.82 -14.32
N HIS A 395 8.01 1.65 -14.29
CA HIS A 395 8.49 0.95 -15.47
C HIS A 395 7.65 -0.31 -15.75
N ASP A 396 7.76 -0.85 -16.94
CA ASP A 396 7.26 -2.18 -17.27
C ASP A 396 8.25 -3.29 -16.89
N THR A 397 7.96 -4.51 -17.36
CA THR A 397 8.76 -5.71 -17.11
C THR A 397 10.13 -5.68 -17.79
N ASP A 398 10.29 -4.88 -18.85
CA ASP A 398 11.55 -4.70 -19.58
C ASP A 398 12.38 -3.54 -19.02
N GLY A 399 11.84 -2.81 -18.04
CA GLY A 399 12.47 -1.67 -17.40
C GLY A 399 12.26 -0.35 -18.14
N GLU A 400 11.39 -0.34 -19.15
CA GLU A 400 11.02 0.85 -19.90
C GLU A 400 9.98 1.67 -19.16
N ILE A 401 10.02 3.00 -19.29
CA ILE A 401 9.05 3.89 -18.65
C ILE A 401 7.65 3.55 -19.17
N LEU A 402 6.69 3.39 -18.26
CA LEU A 402 5.31 3.13 -18.59
C LEU A 402 4.33 4.09 -17.91
N PHE A 403 4.52 4.40 -16.63
CA PHE A 403 3.54 5.17 -15.85
C PHE A 403 4.17 6.44 -15.25
N LEU A 404 3.46 7.57 -15.37
CA LEU A 404 3.79 8.86 -14.78
C LEU A 404 2.70 9.22 -13.76
N HIS A 405 2.93 8.86 -12.50
CA HIS A 405 1.99 9.04 -11.39
C HIS A 405 2.23 10.37 -10.66
N ARG A 406 1.32 11.34 -10.86
CA ARG A 406 1.40 12.70 -10.28
C ARG A 406 0.99 12.74 -8.79
N ASN A 407 1.76 12.06 -7.96
CA ASN A 407 1.49 11.88 -6.52
C ASN A 407 1.53 13.17 -5.66
N GLN A 408 2.07 14.27 -6.18
CA GLN A 408 2.06 15.58 -5.50
C GLN A 408 1.26 16.65 -6.23
N MET A 409 1.46 16.80 -7.54
CA MET A 409 0.84 17.87 -8.33
C MET A 409 -0.17 17.33 -9.34
N LYS A 410 -1.38 17.06 -8.83
CA LYS A 410 -2.57 16.71 -9.61
C LYS A 410 -2.93 17.85 -10.56
N LEU A 411 -3.43 17.50 -11.75
CA LEU A 411 -3.92 18.47 -12.73
C LEU A 411 -5.30 18.97 -12.31
N THR A 412 -5.49 20.29 -12.35
CA THR A 412 -6.75 20.92 -11.95
C THR A 412 -7.43 21.69 -13.09
N GLY A 413 -6.72 21.99 -14.18
CA GLY A 413 -7.17 22.84 -15.26
C GLY A 413 -7.35 24.31 -14.87
N LYS A 414 -6.88 24.70 -13.67
CA LYS A 414 -7.03 26.03 -13.07
C LYS A 414 -5.70 26.51 -12.51
N PRO A 415 -5.48 27.83 -12.39
CA PRO A 415 -4.29 28.35 -11.72
C PRO A 415 -4.23 27.86 -10.26
N MET A 416 -3.07 27.36 -9.85
CA MET A 416 -2.85 26.93 -8.47
C MET A 416 -2.35 28.09 -7.61
N THR A 417 -2.96 28.27 -6.43
CA THR A 417 -2.65 29.38 -5.51
C THR A 417 -1.54 29.08 -4.52
N ASP A 418 -1.12 27.82 -4.39
CA ASP A 418 -0.12 27.36 -3.41
C ASP A 418 1.29 27.15 -4.00
N LEU A 419 1.47 27.47 -5.29
CA LEU A 419 2.77 27.52 -5.95
C LEU A 419 3.48 28.85 -5.69
N SER A 420 4.79 28.89 -5.89
CA SER A 420 5.58 30.13 -5.79
C SER A 420 5.20 31.17 -6.84
N ASP A 421 5.47 32.45 -6.57
CA ASP A 421 5.29 33.53 -7.55
C ASP A 421 6.10 33.30 -8.83
N GLU A 422 7.26 32.63 -8.73
CA GLU A 422 8.10 32.26 -9.87
C GLU A 422 7.36 31.31 -10.82
N LEU A 423 6.66 30.31 -10.30
CA LEU A 423 5.88 29.37 -11.10
C LEU A 423 4.56 29.98 -11.58
N GLN A 424 3.93 30.83 -10.77
CA GLN A 424 2.69 31.51 -11.15
C GLN A 424 2.89 32.55 -12.26
N LYS A 425 4.09 33.14 -12.38
CA LYS A 425 4.42 34.10 -13.45
C LYS A 425 4.89 33.43 -14.74
N ASN A 426 5.40 32.20 -14.67
CA ASN A 426 5.85 31.41 -15.82
C ASN A 426 4.75 30.45 -16.31
N VAL A 427 3.51 30.92 -16.34
CA VAL A 427 2.37 30.16 -16.90
C VAL A 427 2.30 30.47 -18.39
N ASP A 428 2.38 29.45 -19.23
CA ASP A 428 2.16 29.56 -20.67
C ASP A 428 0.65 29.62 -20.97
N GLU A 429 0.21 29.09 -22.11
CA GLU A 429 -1.22 29.01 -22.44
C GLU A 429 -2.03 28.08 -21.51
N TYR A 430 -1.38 27.23 -20.70
CA TYR A 430 -2.05 26.27 -19.83
C TYR A 430 -1.98 26.64 -18.34
N PRO A 431 -3.11 26.62 -17.59
CA PRO A 431 -3.15 27.02 -16.18
C PRO A 431 -2.30 26.17 -15.23
N ASP A 432 -2.23 24.85 -15.46
CA ASP A 432 -1.32 23.98 -14.74
C ASP A 432 0.10 24.17 -15.33
N PRO A 433 1.16 24.38 -14.55
CA PRO A 433 2.51 24.59 -15.07
C PRO A 433 3.18 23.30 -15.56
N ALA A 434 4.11 23.43 -16.53
CA ALA A 434 5.01 22.34 -16.92
C ALA A 434 5.99 22.02 -15.78
N MET A 435 6.06 20.75 -15.40
CA MET A 435 6.86 20.28 -14.28
C MET A 435 7.87 19.22 -14.64
N TRP A 436 7.75 18.56 -15.79
CA TRP A 436 8.68 17.49 -16.18
C TRP A 436 9.80 18.05 -17.04
N THR A 437 10.79 18.66 -16.39
CA THR A 437 12.03 19.09 -17.08
C THR A 437 13.12 18.04 -16.99
N ASN A 438 13.13 17.26 -15.89
CA ASN A 438 14.18 16.29 -15.60
C ASN A 438 13.59 14.98 -15.11
N LEU A 439 14.20 13.88 -15.56
CA LEU A 439 13.99 12.54 -15.05
C LEU A 439 15.22 12.12 -14.25
N VAL A 440 15.03 11.87 -12.95
CA VAL A 440 16.08 11.37 -12.05
C VAL A 440 15.87 9.87 -11.87
N SER A 441 16.83 9.09 -12.34
CA SER A 441 16.78 7.62 -12.38
C SER A 441 17.90 7.01 -11.55
N PHE A 442 17.61 5.84 -10.97
CA PHE A 442 18.60 5.05 -10.25
C PHE A 442 19.49 4.27 -11.23
N ARG A 443 20.79 4.18 -10.94
CA ARG A 443 21.72 3.42 -11.77
C ARG A 443 21.56 1.93 -11.48
N ASN A 444 21.38 1.14 -12.54
CA ASN A 444 21.34 -0.33 -12.45
C ASN A 444 22.64 -0.96 -11.93
N THR A 445 23.76 -0.24 -11.97
CA THR A 445 25.06 -0.66 -11.40
C THR A 445 25.17 -0.43 -9.90
N SER A 446 24.23 0.29 -9.27
CA SER A 446 24.26 0.57 -7.83
C SER A 446 23.55 -0.52 -7.03
N ALA A 447 24.02 -0.76 -5.80
CA ALA A 447 23.35 -1.68 -4.90
C ALA A 447 22.01 -1.10 -4.45
N LEU A 448 20.96 -1.93 -4.35
CA LEU A 448 19.62 -1.47 -4.03
C LEU A 448 19.53 -0.73 -2.67
N SER A 449 20.43 -1.05 -1.73
CA SER A 449 20.58 -0.35 -0.45
C SER A 449 20.86 1.15 -0.59
N ASP A 450 21.39 1.58 -1.74
CA ASP A 450 21.71 2.98 -2.07
C ASP A 450 20.54 3.72 -2.73
N TYR A 451 19.44 3.02 -3.04
CA TYR A 451 18.20 3.61 -3.51
C TYR A 451 17.50 4.34 -2.35
N ILE A 452 17.76 5.64 -2.25
CA ILE A 452 17.21 6.49 -1.20
C ILE A 452 16.55 7.70 -1.84
N ILE A 453 15.22 7.75 -1.75
CA ILE A 453 14.40 8.89 -2.13
C ILE A 453 14.25 9.81 -0.92
N GLN A 454 14.64 11.07 -1.05
CA GLN A 454 14.50 12.06 0.02
C GLN A 454 13.14 12.75 -0.09
N VAL A 455 12.69 13.27 1.04
CA VAL A 455 11.53 14.15 1.14
C VAL A 455 12.02 15.49 1.67
N HIS A 456 11.91 16.54 0.86
CA HIS A 456 12.41 17.88 1.18
C HIS A 456 11.41 18.96 0.77
N THR A 457 11.72 20.21 1.09
CA THR A 457 10.92 21.38 0.69
C THR A 457 11.80 22.34 -0.10
N ASP A 458 11.28 22.86 -1.21
CA ASP A 458 11.89 23.98 -1.94
C ASP A 458 10.85 25.10 -2.07
N HIS A 459 11.12 26.26 -1.46
CA HIS A 459 10.18 27.39 -1.45
C HIS A 459 9.96 28.02 -2.83
N ARG A 460 10.87 27.77 -3.80
CA ARG A 460 10.68 28.15 -5.20
C ARG A 460 9.71 27.24 -5.93
N PHE A 461 9.41 26.07 -5.37
CA PHE A 461 8.30 25.23 -5.80
C PHE A 461 7.01 25.60 -5.04
N SER A 462 7.01 25.41 -3.72
CA SER A 462 5.83 25.68 -2.87
C SER A 462 6.24 25.85 -1.41
N LYS A 463 5.47 26.63 -0.66
CA LYS A 463 5.60 26.70 0.82
C LYS A 463 4.92 25.53 1.53
N GLN A 464 4.02 24.82 0.86
CA GLN A 464 3.17 23.80 1.48
C GLN A 464 3.50 22.39 1.02
N ARG A 465 3.90 22.23 -0.25
CA ARG A 465 4.13 20.91 -0.85
C ARG A 465 5.57 20.43 -0.66
N ARG A 466 5.72 19.11 -0.60
CA ARG A 466 7.02 18.44 -0.47
C ARG A 466 7.50 17.95 -1.81
N CYS A 467 8.80 18.06 -2.04
CA CYS A 467 9.53 17.48 -3.15
C CYS A 467 9.99 16.06 -2.80
N PHE A 468 10.09 15.21 -3.81
CA PHE A 468 10.67 13.86 -3.72
C PHE A 468 11.93 13.75 -4.56
N GLY A 469 12.76 12.75 -4.25
CA GLY A 469 13.99 12.46 -4.98
C GLY A 469 15.21 13.10 -4.31
N ARG A 470 16.38 12.97 -4.93
CA ARG A 470 17.61 13.59 -4.42
C ARG A 470 17.59 15.09 -4.73
N GLN A 471 17.60 15.93 -3.70
CA GLN A 471 17.58 17.40 -3.90
C GLN A 471 18.80 17.89 -4.68
N PHE A 472 19.98 17.39 -4.34
CA PHE A 472 21.25 17.77 -4.96
C PHE A 472 21.86 16.55 -5.64
N LEU A 473 21.72 16.49 -6.96
CA LEU A 473 22.02 15.30 -7.75
C LEU A 473 23.51 14.96 -7.76
N GLU A 474 24.36 15.99 -7.73
CA GLU A 474 25.82 15.86 -7.69
C GLU A 474 26.35 15.18 -6.41
N LYS A 475 25.54 15.14 -5.35
CA LYS A 475 25.91 14.52 -4.06
C LYS A 475 25.67 13.02 -4.01
N SER A 476 25.19 12.41 -5.09
CA SER A 476 24.87 10.99 -5.14
C SER A 476 25.40 10.35 -6.42
N PRO A 477 26.39 9.44 -6.36
CA PRO A 477 26.88 8.75 -7.54
C PRO A 477 25.84 7.75 -8.10
N HIS A 478 24.85 7.36 -7.29
CA HIS A 478 23.88 6.30 -7.61
C HIS A 478 22.69 6.73 -8.46
N PHE A 479 22.48 8.04 -8.62
CA PHE A 479 21.40 8.58 -9.42
C PHE A 479 21.98 9.37 -10.59
N TYR A 480 21.24 9.43 -11.68
CA TYR A 480 21.57 10.26 -12.84
C TYR A 480 20.32 10.99 -13.31
N SER A 481 20.52 12.12 -13.99
CA SER A 481 19.44 12.93 -14.54
C SER A 481 19.53 12.95 -16.05
N ARG A 482 18.36 12.91 -16.71
CA ARG A 482 18.19 13.18 -18.14
C ARG A 482 17.22 14.32 -18.32
N SER A 483 17.39 15.12 -19.38
CA SER A 483 16.34 16.06 -19.78
C SER A 483 15.12 15.27 -20.22
N PHE A 484 13.93 15.74 -19.87
CA PHE A 484 12.70 15.18 -20.43
C PHE A 484 12.59 15.43 -21.93
N GLU A 485 13.29 16.45 -22.44
CA GLU A 485 13.38 16.76 -23.88
C GLU A 485 14.08 15.67 -24.68
N ASP A 486 15.03 14.98 -24.05
CA ASP A 486 15.77 13.86 -24.66
C ASP A 486 14.95 12.57 -24.66
N LEU A 487 13.80 12.56 -23.96
CA LEU A 487 12.88 11.44 -23.95
C LEU A 487 11.86 11.64 -25.08
N ASN A 488 11.46 10.55 -25.75
CA ASN A 488 10.35 10.57 -26.71
C ASN A 488 8.96 10.70 -26.02
N LEU A 489 8.88 11.47 -24.94
CA LEU A 489 7.73 11.64 -24.04
C LEU A 489 7.29 13.11 -23.88
N THR A 490 7.97 14.05 -24.54
CA THR A 490 7.79 15.51 -24.37
C THR A 490 6.37 16.00 -24.61
N THR A 491 5.64 15.38 -25.53
CA THR A 491 4.28 15.80 -25.89
C THR A 491 3.24 15.39 -24.85
N ILE A 492 3.55 14.43 -23.97
CA ILE A 492 2.58 13.90 -23.01
C ILE A 492 2.20 14.98 -21.99
N GLU A 493 3.16 15.70 -21.43
CA GLU A 493 2.84 16.75 -20.45
C GLU A 493 2.00 17.87 -21.06
N ALA A 494 2.36 18.34 -22.25
CA ALA A 494 1.61 19.38 -22.95
C ALA A 494 0.17 18.94 -23.23
N ASN A 495 -0.03 17.72 -23.74
CA ASN A 495 -1.37 17.16 -23.97
C ASN A 495 -2.17 17.03 -22.67
N LEU A 496 -1.56 16.56 -21.59
CA LEU A 496 -2.22 16.44 -20.29
C LEU A 496 -2.69 17.80 -19.75
N ARG A 497 -1.83 18.82 -19.81
CA ARG A 497 -2.14 20.18 -19.36
C ARG A 497 -3.25 20.80 -20.21
N LYS A 498 -3.17 20.63 -21.53
CA LYS A 498 -4.23 21.02 -22.48
C LYS A 498 -5.57 20.37 -22.15
N PHE A 499 -5.61 19.05 -22.02
CA PHE A 499 -6.85 18.33 -21.73
C PHE A 499 -7.41 18.68 -20.35
N ALA A 500 -6.56 18.90 -19.35
CA ALA A 500 -7.01 19.36 -18.03
C ALA A 500 -7.64 20.76 -18.10
N MET A 501 -7.07 21.69 -18.89
CA MET A 501 -7.68 22.99 -19.15
C MET A 501 -9.03 22.85 -19.86
N GLU A 502 -9.11 22.06 -20.94
CA GLU A 502 -10.34 21.80 -21.68
C GLU A 502 -11.45 21.21 -20.79
N ALA A 503 -11.07 20.39 -19.81
CA ALA A 503 -11.98 19.83 -18.82
C ALA A 503 -12.70 20.94 -18.03
N VAL A 504 -12.00 22.02 -17.70
CA VAL A 504 -12.55 23.14 -16.94
C VAL A 504 -13.28 24.13 -17.84
N THR A 505 -12.76 24.42 -19.03
CA THR A 505 -13.38 25.36 -19.97
C THR A 505 -14.72 24.85 -20.50
N GLN A 506 -14.97 23.54 -20.51
CA GLN A 506 -16.27 22.98 -20.90
C GLN A 506 -17.34 23.05 -19.80
N LEU A 507 -16.98 23.45 -18.57
CA LEU A 507 -17.90 23.57 -17.43
C LEU A 507 -18.51 24.97 -17.30
N PHE A 508 -17.99 25.94 -18.07
CA PHE A 508 -18.40 27.35 -18.11
C PHE A 508 -18.58 27.78 -19.56
#